data_AF-R4S1J3-F1
#
_entry.id   AF-R4S1J3-F1
#
_cell.length_a   1.000
_cell.length_b   1.000
_cell.length_c   1.000
_cell.angle_alpha   90.00
_cell.angle_beta   90.00
_cell.angle_gamma   90.00
#
_symmetry.space_group_name_H-M   'P 1'
#
loop_
_entity.id
_entity.type
_entity.pdbx_description
1 polymer ?
#
loop_
_entity_poly.entity_id
_entity_poly.type
_entity_poly.pdbx_seq_one_letter_code
_entity_poly.pdbx_strand_id
1 'polypeptide(L)'
;LLEVLDALRNADAADRIKQAAETIYQALIDAELTAVIGAGPHERSASRINQRNGSRPRTLSTIAGDLELRIPKLRSGSFFPALLERRRRVDQCLFAVVMEAYLHGTSTRKVDDLVKALGADAGISKSEVSRICADLDTEVGAFRDRPLSEQ
;
A
#
# COMPACT_ATOMS: atom_id res chain seq x y z
N LEU A 1 14.89 9.59 15.08
CA LEU A 1 15.77 9.40 13.91
C LEU A 1 17.03 8.60 14.26
N LEU A 2 17.75 8.92 15.34
CA LEU A 2 18.92 8.11 15.76
C LEU A 2 18.55 6.66 16.13
N GLU A 3 17.44 6.45 16.84
CA GLU A 3 16.93 5.10 17.13
C GLU A 3 16.60 4.30 15.86
N VAL A 4 16.04 4.97 14.84
CA VAL A 4 15.76 4.35 13.54
C VAL A 4 17.07 4.00 12.83
N LEU A 5 18.06 4.90 12.87
CA LEU A 5 19.37 4.63 12.29
C LEU A 5 20.03 3.42 12.94
N ASP A 6 19.98 3.28 14.26
CA ASP A 6 20.55 2.14 14.97
C ASP A 6 19.79 0.83 14.66
N ALA A 7 18.46 0.87 14.59
CA ALA A 7 17.66 -0.28 14.15
C ALA A 7 18.05 -0.71 12.72
N LEU A 8 18.17 0.25 11.80
CA LEU A 8 18.59 -0.02 10.43
C LEU A 8 20.03 -0.53 10.35
N ARG A 9 20.98 -0.05 11.16
CA ARG A 9 22.36 -0.55 11.11
C ARG A 9 22.48 -2.02 11.48
N ASN A 10 21.59 -2.52 12.33
CA ASN A 10 21.62 -3.88 12.85
C ASN A 10 20.73 -4.85 12.06
N ALA A 11 19.87 -4.35 11.18
CA ALA A 11 19.01 -5.15 10.33
C ALA A 11 19.76 -5.69 9.09
N ASP A 12 19.30 -6.82 8.56
CA ASP A 12 19.82 -7.34 7.30
C ASP A 12 19.42 -6.44 6.11
N ALA A 13 19.91 -6.72 4.90
CA ALA A 13 19.65 -5.85 3.75
C ALA A 13 18.14 -5.72 3.40
N ALA A 14 17.37 -6.80 3.51
CA ALA A 14 15.95 -6.80 3.16
C ALA A 14 15.12 -6.09 4.24
N ASP A 15 15.38 -6.43 5.52
CA ASP A 15 14.72 -5.81 6.66
C ASP A 15 15.03 -4.32 6.77
N ARG A 16 16.23 -3.89 6.37
CA ARG A 16 16.56 -2.45 6.30
C ARG A 16 15.63 -1.69 5.37
N ILE A 17 15.36 -2.23 4.18
CA ILE A 17 14.48 -1.56 3.19
C ILE A 17 13.05 -1.54 3.73
N LYS A 18 12.58 -2.66 4.26
CA LYS A 18 11.25 -2.79 4.88
C LYS A 18 11.04 -1.77 6.01
N GLN A 19 11.96 -1.71 6.98
CA GLN A 19 11.90 -0.80 8.12
C GLN A 19 11.99 0.67 7.70
N ALA A 20 12.86 0.99 6.72
CA ALA A 20 12.97 2.34 6.19
C ALA A 20 11.67 2.77 5.49
N ALA A 21 11.10 1.90 4.65
CA ALA A 21 9.82 2.15 3.99
C ALA A 21 8.68 2.35 5.00
N GLU A 22 8.55 1.47 5.99
CA GLU A 22 7.53 1.58 7.05
C GLU A 22 7.67 2.91 7.81
N THR A 23 8.90 3.30 8.16
CA THR A 23 9.18 4.56 8.86
C THR A 23 8.77 5.77 8.02
N ILE A 24 9.13 5.79 6.73
CA ILE A 24 8.80 6.88 5.82
C ILE A 24 7.28 6.97 5.61
N TYR A 25 6.61 5.84 5.37
CA TYR A 25 5.16 5.78 5.22
C TYR A 25 4.46 6.31 6.48
N GLN A 26 4.87 5.85 7.66
CA GLN A 26 4.28 6.32 8.91
C GLN A 26 4.50 7.82 9.12
N ALA A 27 5.71 8.33 8.83
CA ALA A 27 6.00 9.76 8.95
C ALA A 27 5.15 10.62 8.00
N LEU A 28 4.96 10.18 6.75
CA LEU A 28 4.10 10.88 5.78
C LEU A 28 2.64 10.87 6.22
N ILE A 29 2.14 9.74 6.72
CA ILE A 29 0.78 9.60 7.27
C ILE A 29 0.56 10.57 8.44
N ASP A 30 1.52 10.67 9.35
CA ASP A 30 1.43 11.55 10.52
C ASP A 30 1.56 13.03 10.13
N ALA A 31 2.36 13.35 9.11
CA ALA A 31 2.48 14.69 8.55
C ALA A 31 1.16 15.13 7.88
N GLU A 32 0.57 14.27 7.06
CA GLU A 32 -0.74 14.52 6.42
C GLU A 32 -1.83 14.74 7.47
N LEU A 33 -1.88 13.89 8.51
CA LEU A 33 -2.83 14.05 9.61
C LEU A 33 -2.64 15.40 10.32
N THR A 34 -1.39 15.80 10.53
CA THR A 34 -1.04 17.07 11.18
C THR A 34 -1.52 18.25 10.35
N ALA A 35 -1.35 18.21 9.03
CA ALA A 35 -1.87 19.20 8.11
C ALA A 35 -3.41 19.27 8.15
N VAL A 36 -4.10 18.13 8.17
CA VAL A 36 -5.57 18.05 8.27
C VAL A 36 -6.08 18.62 9.60
N ILE A 37 -5.41 18.32 10.72
CA ILE A 37 -5.82 18.80 12.05
C ILE A 37 -5.47 20.29 12.24
N GLY A 38 -4.44 20.78 11.55
CA GLY A 38 -3.87 22.13 11.74
C GLY A 38 -3.04 22.27 13.02
N ALA A 39 -2.62 21.16 13.63
CA ALA A 39 -1.82 21.14 14.86
C ALA A 39 -1.11 19.81 15.06
N GLY A 40 0.14 19.86 15.52
CA GLY A 40 0.95 18.71 15.92
C GLY A 40 0.41 17.97 17.15
N PRO A 41 0.99 16.80 17.47
CA PRO A 41 0.69 16.07 18.70
C PRO A 41 0.95 16.93 19.93
N HIS A 42 -0.02 17.01 20.85
CA HIS A 42 0.05 17.76 22.10
C HIS A 42 0.31 19.28 21.99
N GLU A 43 0.39 19.81 20.77
CA GLU A 43 0.60 21.23 20.53
C GLU A 43 -0.60 22.05 21.02
N ARG A 44 -0.40 23.28 21.49
CA ARG A 44 -1.50 24.22 21.74
C ARG A 44 -1.58 25.15 20.54
N SER A 45 -2.65 25.05 19.77
CA SER A 45 -2.87 25.89 18.60
C SER A 45 -4.33 26.36 18.55
N ALA A 46 -4.52 27.63 18.22
CA ALA A 46 -5.85 28.22 18.00
C ALA A 46 -6.48 27.76 16.68
N SER A 47 -5.68 27.31 15.70
CA SER A 47 -6.15 26.81 14.40
C SER A 47 -6.54 25.34 14.40
N ARG A 48 -6.49 24.66 15.56
CA ARG A 48 -6.82 23.23 15.66
C ARG A 48 -8.31 23.01 15.39
N ILE A 49 -8.62 22.20 14.38
CA ILE A 49 -10.01 21.88 14.01
C ILE A 49 -10.49 20.50 14.48
N ASN A 50 -9.58 19.60 14.89
CA ASN A 50 -9.93 18.24 15.31
C ASN A 50 -8.89 17.67 16.29
N GLN A 51 -9.10 16.45 16.78
CA GLN A 51 -8.23 15.76 17.73
C GLN A 51 -7.87 14.35 17.24
N ARG A 52 -6.66 13.90 17.61
CA ARG A 52 -6.21 12.52 17.38
C ARG A 52 -6.90 11.59 18.39
N ASN A 53 -7.40 10.45 17.93
CA ASN A 53 -8.19 9.51 18.74
C ASN A 53 -7.67 8.06 18.59
N GLY A 54 -6.35 7.89 18.77
CA GLY A 54 -5.66 6.63 18.56
C GLY A 54 -5.47 6.27 17.09
N SER A 55 -5.17 4.99 16.83
CA SER A 55 -4.91 4.46 15.49
C SER A 55 -5.57 3.10 15.28
N ARG A 56 -5.50 2.57 14.06
CA ARG A 56 -5.85 1.19 13.70
C ARG A 56 -4.67 0.56 12.95
N PRO A 57 -4.30 -0.69 13.27
CA PRO A 57 -3.25 -1.38 12.53
C PRO A 57 -3.73 -1.69 11.11
N ARG A 58 -2.78 -1.67 10.17
CA ARG A 58 -2.99 -2.05 8.78
C ARG A 58 -1.68 -2.53 8.17
N THR A 59 -1.68 -3.79 7.77
CA THR A 59 -0.65 -4.35 6.90
C THR A 59 -0.83 -3.87 5.46
N LEU A 60 0.25 -3.37 4.85
CA LEU A 60 0.36 -3.07 3.42
C LEU A 60 1.47 -3.94 2.81
N SER A 61 1.11 -4.82 1.88
CA SER A 61 2.06 -5.68 1.18
C SER A 61 2.74 -4.92 0.04
N THR A 62 4.06 -4.80 0.10
CA THR A 62 4.89 -4.09 -0.88
C THR A 62 5.98 -5.01 -1.42
N ILE A 63 6.77 -4.54 -2.41
CA ILE A 63 7.96 -5.25 -2.90
C ILE A 63 9.04 -5.34 -1.82
N ALA A 64 9.08 -4.40 -0.87
CA ALA A 64 9.96 -4.45 0.29
C ALA A 64 9.44 -5.40 1.39
N GLY A 65 8.28 -6.02 1.17
CA GLY A 65 7.56 -6.86 2.11
C GLY A 65 6.39 -6.18 2.80
N ASP A 66 5.86 -6.84 3.83
CA ASP A 66 4.67 -6.39 4.54
C ASP A 66 4.95 -5.27 5.55
N LEU A 67 4.47 -4.06 5.27
CA LEU A 67 4.61 -2.90 6.15
C LEU A 67 3.50 -2.85 7.18
N GLU A 68 3.85 -2.73 8.46
CA GLU A 68 2.89 -2.63 9.57
C GLU A 68 2.57 -1.17 9.90
N LEU A 69 1.54 -0.64 9.23
CA LEU A 69 1.19 0.78 9.34
C LEU A 69 0.13 1.03 10.42
N ARG A 70 0.23 2.17 11.10
CA ARG A 70 -0.75 2.64 12.08
C ARG A 70 -1.55 3.79 11.48
N ILE A 71 -2.76 3.49 11.02
CA ILE A 71 -3.63 4.50 10.41
C ILE A 71 -4.34 5.32 11.49
N PRO A 72 -4.09 6.63 11.60
CA PRO A 72 -4.67 7.47 12.63
C PRO A 72 -6.19 7.57 12.54
N LYS A 73 -6.82 7.82 13.69
CA LYS A 73 -8.25 8.12 13.80
C LYS A 73 -8.44 9.56 14.27
N LEU A 74 -9.45 10.22 13.71
CA LEU A 74 -9.91 11.52 14.19
C LEU A 74 -11.01 11.33 15.24
N ARG A 75 -11.20 12.34 16.10
CA ARG A 75 -12.29 12.35 17.09
C ARG A 75 -13.65 12.54 16.41
N SER A 76 -13.70 13.38 15.39
CA SER A 76 -14.87 13.55 14.51
C SER A 76 -14.49 13.30 13.05
N GLY A 77 -15.40 12.71 12.28
CA GLY A 77 -15.17 12.40 10.86
C GLY A 77 -14.26 11.18 10.63
N SER A 78 -13.71 11.08 9.41
CA SER A 78 -12.84 9.98 9.02
C SER A 78 -11.56 10.49 8.37
N PHE A 79 -10.44 9.84 8.67
CA PHE A 79 -9.16 10.09 8.02
C PHE A 79 -8.67 8.81 7.33
N PHE A 80 -8.19 8.98 6.11
CA PHE A 80 -7.54 7.94 5.35
C PHE A 80 -6.39 8.57 4.55
N PRO A 81 -5.15 8.07 4.70
CA PRO A 81 -4.00 8.69 4.06
C PRO A 81 -4.10 8.66 2.53
N ALA A 82 -3.69 9.74 1.88
CA ALA A 82 -3.76 9.89 0.43
C ALA A 82 -2.87 8.90 -0.33
N LEU A 83 -1.74 8.49 0.29
CA LEU A 83 -0.80 7.57 -0.33
C LEU A 83 -1.33 6.11 -0.40
N LEU A 84 -2.41 5.80 0.33
CA LEU A 84 -3.00 4.47 0.39
C LEU A 84 -4.30 4.42 -0.40
N GLU A 85 -4.63 3.24 -0.91
CA GLU A 85 -5.94 2.98 -1.51
C GLU A 85 -6.91 2.35 -0.51
N ARG A 86 -8.18 2.76 -0.59
CA ARG A 86 -9.24 2.15 0.23
C ARG A 86 -9.48 0.72 -0.24
N ARG A 87 -9.59 -0.21 0.71
CA ARG A 87 -9.92 -1.64 0.49
C ARG A 87 -8.89 -2.45 -0.32
N ARG A 88 -7.71 -1.92 -0.62
CA ARG A 88 -6.58 -2.66 -1.21
C ARG A 88 -5.47 -2.89 -0.19
N ARG A 89 -4.93 -4.10 -0.13
CA ARG A 89 -3.85 -4.44 0.81
C ARG A 89 -2.50 -4.57 0.12
N VAL A 90 -2.51 -4.74 -1.19
CA VAL A 90 -1.32 -4.84 -2.03
C VAL A 90 -1.01 -3.48 -2.67
N ASP A 91 0.26 -3.11 -2.64
CA ASP A 91 0.78 -1.91 -3.29
C ASP A 91 0.71 -2.02 -4.82
N GLN A 92 0.52 -0.90 -5.50
CA GLN A 92 0.40 -0.81 -6.95
C GLN A 92 1.63 -1.37 -7.66
N CYS A 93 2.82 -1.26 -7.07
CA CYS A 93 4.05 -1.77 -7.65
C CYS A 93 4.00 -3.30 -7.89
N LEU A 94 3.24 -4.05 -7.08
CA LEU A 94 3.05 -5.50 -7.27
C LEU A 94 2.04 -5.84 -8.39
N PHE A 95 1.29 -4.85 -8.91
CA PHE A 95 0.26 -5.12 -9.92
C PHE A 95 0.87 -5.57 -11.24
N ALA A 96 1.98 -4.95 -11.66
CA ALA A 96 2.67 -5.31 -12.90
C ALA A 96 3.06 -6.80 -12.89
N VAL A 97 3.58 -7.29 -11.76
CA VAL A 97 3.94 -8.71 -11.60
C VAL A 97 2.70 -9.61 -11.64
N VAL A 98 1.62 -9.22 -10.97
CA VAL A 98 0.36 -9.98 -10.95
C VAL A 98 -0.26 -10.04 -12.35
N MET A 99 -0.27 -8.93 -13.08
CA MET A 99 -0.78 -8.82 -14.45
C MET A 99 0.05 -9.67 -15.42
N GLU A 100 1.38 -9.58 -15.35
CA GLU A 100 2.30 -10.37 -16.19
C GLU A 100 2.11 -11.87 -15.94
N ALA A 101 2.02 -12.29 -14.67
CA ALA A 101 1.78 -13.68 -14.32
C ALA A 101 0.42 -14.18 -14.86
N TYR A 102 -0.61 -13.34 -14.80
CA TYR A 102 -1.93 -13.66 -15.34
C TYR A 102 -1.90 -13.82 -16.86
N LEU A 103 -1.22 -12.91 -17.57
CA LEU A 103 -1.04 -12.95 -19.02
C LEU A 103 -0.32 -14.24 -19.48
N HIS A 104 0.67 -14.69 -18.70
CA HIS A 104 1.36 -15.96 -18.93
C HIS A 104 0.54 -17.21 -18.55
N GLY A 105 -0.73 -17.06 -18.14
CA GLY A 105 -1.61 -18.18 -17.81
C GLY A 105 -1.37 -18.78 -16.42
N THR A 106 -0.71 -18.04 -15.52
CA THR A 106 -0.50 -18.49 -14.14
C THR A 106 -1.85 -18.47 -13.41
N SER A 107 -2.22 -19.61 -12.82
CA SER A 107 -3.47 -19.66 -12.04
C SER A 107 -3.43 -18.68 -10.88
N THR A 108 -4.58 -18.10 -10.50
CA THR A 108 -4.67 -17.12 -9.39
C THR A 108 -4.13 -17.64 -8.06
N ARG A 109 -4.04 -18.98 -7.87
CA ARG A 109 -3.41 -19.58 -6.69
C ARG A 109 -1.88 -19.55 -6.77
N LYS A 110 -1.31 -19.86 -7.93
CA LYS A 110 0.13 -19.76 -8.17
C LYS A 110 0.65 -18.32 -8.16
N VAL A 111 -0.22 -17.35 -8.47
CA VAL A 111 0.09 -15.92 -8.29
C VAL A 111 0.31 -15.57 -6.81
N ASP A 112 -0.43 -16.19 -5.89
CA ASP A 112 -0.19 -16.01 -4.44
C ASP A 112 1.20 -16.50 -4.04
N ASP A 113 1.62 -17.67 -4.54
CA ASP A 113 2.96 -18.19 -4.30
C ASP A 113 4.06 -17.25 -4.83
N LEU A 114 3.83 -16.64 -6.01
CA LEU A 114 4.74 -15.67 -6.60
C LEU A 114 4.87 -14.40 -5.74
N VAL A 115 3.74 -13.86 -5.26
CA VAL A 115 3.73 -12.65 -4.43
C VAL A 115 4.44 -12.90 -3.10
N LYS A 116 4.24 -14.08 -2.48
CA LYS A 116 4.97 -14.49 -1.28
C LYS A 116 6.47 -14.64 -1.54
N ALA A 117 6.86 -15.23 -2.67
CA ALA A 117 8.26 -15.36 -3.05
C ALA A 117 8.97 -14.01 -3.26
N LEU A 118 8.21 -12.94 -3.53
CA LEU A 118 8.71 -11.57 -3.64
C LEU A 118 8.74 -10.80 -2.30
N GLY A 119 8.43 -11.47 -1.19
CA GLY A 119 8.56 -10.91 0.16
C GLY A 119 7.25 -10.40 0.79
N ALA A 120 6.11 -10.51 0.08
CA ALA A 120 4.80 -10.20 0.64
C ALA A 120 4.19 -11.44 1.31
N ASP A 121 4.60 -11.72 2.54
CA ASP A 121 4.21 -12.91 3.32
C ASP A 121 2.69 -13.04 3.52
N ALA A 122 1.98 -11.92 3.67
CA ALA A 122 0.52 -11.85 3.76
C ALA A 122 -0.17 -12.40 2.50
N GLY A 123 0.57 -12.49 1.39
CA GLY A 123 0.09 -13.01 0.12
C GLY A 123 -0.98 -12.15 -0.54
N ILE A 124 -1.61 -12.72 -1.57
CA ILE A 124 -2.70 -12.08 -2.30
C ILE A 124 -3.87 -13.04 -2.50
N SER A 125 -5.07 -12.58 -2.18
CA SER A 125 -6.26 -13.42 -2.35
C SER A 125 -6.64 -13.57 -3.83
N LYS A 126 -7.23 -14.73 -4.20
CA LYS A 126 -7.80 -14.94 -5.55
C LYS A 126 -8.72 -13.78 -5.98
N SER A 127 -9.56 -13.29 -5.07
CA SER A 127 -10.48 -12.19 -5.35
C SER A 127 -9.79 -10.85 -5.54
N GLU A 128 -8.59 -10.66 -4.98
CA GLU A 128 -7.76 -9.46 -5.21
C GLU A 128 -7.02 -9.57 -6.54
N VAL A 129 -6.44 -10.73 -6.88
CA VAL A 129 -5.89 -11.01 -8.22
C VAL A 129 -6.93 -10.75 -9.31
N SER A 130 -8.14 -11.31 -9.14
CA SER A 130 -9.24 -11.11 -10.12
C SER A 130 -9.64 -9.64 -10.25
N ARG A 131 -9.55 -8.84 -9.18
CA ARG A 131 -9.87 -7.40 -9.22
C ARG A 131 -8.77 -6.59 -9.89
N ILE A 132 -7.51 -6.99 -9.75
CA ILE A 132 -6.38 -6.35 -10.44
C ILE A 132 -6.45 -6.62 -11.94
N CYS A 133 -6.78 -7.85 -12.34
CA CYS A 133 -6.84 -8.23 -13.74
C CYS A 133 -8.15 -7.83 -14.46
N ALA A 134 -9.22 -7.51 -13.72
CA ALA A 134 -10.50 -7.12 -14.33
C ALA A 134 -10.37 -5.88 -15.23
N ASP A 135 -9.46 -4.96 -14.90
CA ASP A 135 -9.21 -3.77 -15.72
C ASP A 135 -8.55 -4.17 -17.07
N LEU A 136 -7.72 -5.22 -17.07
CA LEU A 136 -7.06 -5.75 -18.27
C LEU A 136 -8.07 -6.39 -19.24
N ASP A 137 -9.10 -7.07 -18.72
CA ASP A 137 -10.16 -7.66 -19.56
C ASP A 137 -10.84 -6.62 -20.45
N THR A 138 -10.98 -5.38 -19.94
CA THR A 138 -11.55 -4.25 -20.69
C THR A 138 -10.64 -3.85 -21.85
N GLU A 139 -9.33 -3.72 -21.61
CA GLU A 139 -8.35 -3.36 -22.63
C GLU A 139 -8.21 -4.45 -23.70
N VAL A 140 -8.18 -5.72 -23.28
CA VAL A 140 -8.14 -6.88 -24.20
C VAL A 140 -9.40 -6.93 -25.05
N GLY A 141 -10.58 -6.67 -24.46
CA GLY A 141 -11.85 -6.57 -25.19
C GLY A 141 -11.79 -5.47 -26.25
N ALA A 142 -11.37 -4.26 -25.86
CA ALA A 142 -11.22 -3.13 -26.78
C ALA A 142 -10.24 -3.44 -27.92
N PHE A 143 -9.12 -4.11 -27.62
CA PHE A 143 -8.16 -4.53 -28.63
C PHE A 143 -8.74 -5.57 -29.60
N ARG A 144 -9.46 -6.57 -29.08
CA ARG A 144 -10.09 -7.63 -29.88
C ARG A 144 -11.16 -7.08 -30.82
N ASP A 145 -11.95 -6.12 -30.34
CA ASP A 145 -13.12 -5.59 -31.04
C ASP A 145 -12.78 -4.35 -31.89
N ARG A 146 -11.49 -3.99 -32.01
CA ARG A 146 -11.04 -2.82 -32.80
C ARG A 146 -11.28 -3.02 -34.31
N PRO A 147 -11.68 -1.97 -35.05
CA PRO A 147 -11.80 -2.06 -36.51
C PRO A 147 -10.44 -2.31 -37.15
N LEU A 148 -10.37 -3.32 -38.01
CA LEU A 148 -9.16 -3.69 -38.76
C LEU A 148 -9.04 -2.94 -40.09
N SER A 149 -10.08 -2.22 -40.50
CA SER A 149 -10.20 -1.59 -41.82
C SER A 149 -9.28 -0.38 -42.05
N GLU A 150 -8.53 0.07 -41.04
CA GLU A 150 -7.64 1.24 -41.10
C GLU A 150 -6.18 0.92 -40.70
N GLN A 151 -5.75 -0.34 -40.76
CA GLN A 151 -4.34 -0.76 -40.58
C GLN A 151 -3.72 -1.19 -41.91
#